data_AF-A0A656AYK5-F1
#
_entry.id   AF-A0A656AYK5-F1
#
_cell.length_a   1.000
_cell.length_b   1.000
_cell.length_c   1.000
_cell.angle_alpha   90.00
_cell.angle_beta   90.00
_cell.angle_gamma   90.00
#
_symmetry.space_group_name_H-M   'P 1'
#
loop_
_entity.id
_entity.type
_entity.pdbx_description
1 polymer ?
#
loop_
_entity_poly.entity_id
_entity_poly.type
_entity_poly.pdbx_seq_one_letter_code
_entity_poly.pdbx_strand_id
1 'polypeptide(L)'
;MLKATIKKLLKPLYYLKIKHEQKLFIDIYLPLMVAALFLFLLSRTSVEIAFVGKSGLVQLVNGLLQVLIGFFVASLAAVATFQRPGMDENMRGKAPTLQGKGVTRRQYLCYMFGYLAFMSIAVYFGSGVLELTMKVWKETFGSYFTQVKLVAVFIYFSLVSNIIFTTLLALHFLTDRIVRDNDVEPDEEPAP
;
A
#
# COMPACT_ATOMS: atom_id res chain seq x y z
N MET A 1 29.09 3.42 -6.33
CA MET A 1 28.05 4.46 -6.55
C MET A 1 26.66 3.86 -6.82
N LEU A 2 26.52 2.91 -7.76
CA LEU A 2 25.23 2.28 -8.11
C LEU A 2 24.40 1.75 -6.92
N LYS A 3 25.00 0.98 -6.01
CA LYS A 3 24.32 0.43 -4.81
C LYS A 3 23.72 1.52 -3.92
N ALA A 4 24.42 2.65 -3.76
CA ALA A 4 23.94 3.76 -2.94
C ALA A 4 22.75 4.48 -3.62
N THR A 5 22.78 4.64 -4.93
CA THR A 5 21.69 5.23 -5.72
C THR A 5 20.42 4.36 -5.67
N ILE A 6 20.56 3.04 -5.87
CA ILE A 6 19.43 2.11 -5.76
C ILE A 6 18.82 2.16 -4.36
N LYS A 7 19.64 2.20 -3.32
CA LYS A 7 19.16 2.32 -1.93
C LYS A 7 18.37 3.61 -1.69
N LYS A 8 18.72 4.72 -2.36
CA LYS A 8 17.95 5.97 -2.28
C LYS A 8 16.59 5.84 -2.98
N LEU A 9 16.54 5.22 -4.16
CA LEU A 9 15.30 5.00 -4.91
C LEU A 9 14.31 4.08 -4.18
N LEU A 10 14.83 3.09 -3.44
CA LEU A 10 14.03 2.13 -2.67
C LEU A 10 13.78 2.57 -1.22
N LYS A 11 14.12 3.81 -0.84
CA LYS A 11 13.80 4.35 0.49
C LYS A 11 12.30 4.26 0.84
N PRO A 12 11.35 4.50 -0.08
CA PRO A 12 9.93 4.35 0.23
C PRO A 12 9.55 2.98 0.80
N LEU A 13 10.25 1.91 0.39
CA LEU A 13 10.04 0.55 0.90
C LEU A 13 10.47 0.37 2.36
N TYR A 14 11.11 1.36 2.99
CA TYR A 14 11.45 1.31 4.40
C TYR A 14 10.22 1.28 5.30
N TYR A 15 9.05 1.71 4.81
CA TYR A 15 7.78 1.51 5.49
C TYR A 15 7.56 0.04 5.88
N LEU A 16 7.88 -0.90 4.98
CA LEU A 16 7.75 -2.34 5.26
C LEU A 16 8.66 -2.82 6.40
N LYS A 17 9.75 -2.12 6.68
CA LYS A 17 10.69 -2.43 7.77
C LYS A 17 10.27 -1.84 9.11
N ILE A 18 9.29 -0.94 9.14
CA ILE A 18 8.73 -0.42 10.38
C ILE A 18 7.98 -1.56 11.06
N LYS A 19 8.32 -1.84 12.32
CA LYS A 19 7.69 -2.90 13.12
C LYS A 19 6.60 -2.31 13.99
N HIS A 20 5.41 -2.89 13.89
CA HIS A 20 4.26 -2.65 14.75
C HIS A 20 3.35 -3.87 14.70
N GLU A 21 2.69 -4.23 15.81
CA GLU A 21 1.98 -5.51 15.96
C GLU A 21 0.84 -5.66 14.95
N GLN A 22 0.04 -4.62 14.78
CA GLN A 22 -1.12 -4.62 13.87
C GLN A 22 -0.75 -4.45 12.40
N LYS A 23 0.50 -4.06 12.09
CA LYS A 23 0.90 -3.70 10.72
C LYS A 23 0.94 -4.90 9.80
N LEU A 24 1.48 -6.04 10.26
CA LEU A 24 1.51 -7.25 9.44
C LEU A 24 0.10 -7.76 9.11
N PHE A 25 -0.83 -7.59 10.05
CA PHE A 25 -2.23 -7.93 9.83
C PHE A 25 -2.85 -7.10 8.71
N ILE A 26 -2.69 -5.77 8.78
CA ILE A 26 -3.27 -4.84 7.80
C ILE A 26 -2.56 -4.90 6.44
N ASP A 27 -1.23 -5.00 6.43
CA ASP A 27 -0.45 -4.90 5.18
C ASP A 27 -0.38 -6.22 4.41
N ILE A 28 -0.52 -7.37 5.07
CA ILE A 28 -0.28 -8.68 4.45
C ILE A 28 -1.49 -9.58 4.61
N TYR A 29 -1.88 -9.93 5.84
CA TYR A 29 -2.92 -10.94 6.06
C TYR A 29 -4.26 -10.51 5.48
N LEU A 30 -4.67 -9.26 5.71
CA LEU A 30 -5.95 -8.75 5.28
C LEU A 30 -6.05 -8.61 3.75
N PRO A 31 -5.05 -8.05 3.03
CA PRO A 31 -5.02 -8.06 1.56
C PRO A 31 -5.05 -9.46 0.95
N LEU A 32 -4.27 -10.40 1.51
CA LEU A 32 -4.25 -11.78 1.02
C LEU A 32 -5.58 -12.49 1.24
N MET A 33 -6.20 -12.29 2.41
CA MET A 33 -7.52 -12.86 2.72
C MET A 33 -8.59 -12.34 1.77
N VAL A 34 -8.61 -11.02 1.52
CA VAL A 34 -9.60 -10.41 0.60
C VAL A 34 -9.34 -10.86 -0.85
N ALA A 35 -8.09 -10.99 -1.28
CA ALA A 35 -7.75 -11.52 -2.59
C ALA A 35 -8.12 -13.00 -2.77
N ALA A 36 -7.90 -13.82 -1.74
CA ALA A 36 -8.29 -15.23 -1.75
C ALA A 36 -9.81 -15.36 -1.81
N LEU A 37 -10.55 -14.56 -1.04
CA LEU A 37 -12.00 -14.51 -1.08
C LEU A 37 -12.51 -14.07 -2.46
N PHE A 38 -11.90 -13.03 -3.04
CA PHE A 38 -12.26 -12.56 -4.38
C PHE A 38 -12.09 -13.67 -5.44
N LEU A 39 -10.96 -14.38 -5.43
CA LEU A 39 -10.76 -15.51 -6.34
C LEU A 39 -11.70 -16.68 -6.08
N PHE A 40 -11.97 -16.99 -4.82
CA PHE A 40 -12.93 -18.02 -4.46
C PHE A 40 -14.31 -17.70 -5.04
N LEU A 41 -14.80 -16.48 -4.85
CA LEU A 41 -16.08 -16.02 -5.43
C LEU A 41 -16.08 -16.06 -6.97
N LEU A 42 -14.96 -15.66 -7.58
CA LEU A 42 -14.79 -15.70 -9.03
C LEU A 42 -14.85 -17.14 -9.58
N SER A 43 -14.26 -18.10 -8.87
CA SER A 43 -14.30 -19.51 -9.25
C SER A 43 -15.70 -20.15 -9.15
N ARG A 44 -16.60 -19.57 -8.34
CA ARG A 44 -17.97 -20.04 -8.16
C ARG A 44 -18.96 -19.42 -9.14
N THR A 45 -18.54 -18.38 -9.85
CA THR A 45 -19.40 -17.62 -10.75
C THR A 45 -19.08 -17.99 -12.20
N SER A 46 -20.09 -18.28 -13.02
CA SER A 46 -19.93 -18.57 -14.45
C SER A 46 -19.67 -17.33 -15.32
N VAL A 47 -19.52 -16.16 -14.71
CA VAL A 47 -19.32 -14.89 -15.38
C VAL A 47 -17.83 -14.72 -15.66
N GLU A 48 -17.48 -14.63 -16.94
CA GLU A 48 -16.12 -14.30 -17.34
C GLU A 48 -15.85 -12.81 -17.06
N ILE A 49 -15.17 -12.53 -15.94
CA ILE A 49 -14.68 -11.18 -15.67
C ILE A 49 -13.48 -10.88 -16.57
N ALA A 50 -13.59 -9.83 -17.37
CA ALA A 50 -12.47 -9.31 -18.15
C ALA A 50 -11.39 -8.76 -17.19
N PHE A 51 -10.29 -9.50 -17.03
CA PHE A 51 -9.16 -9.05 -16.22
C PHE A 51 -8.37 -7.93 -16.92
N VAL A 52 -8.16 -8.08 -18.24
CA VAL A 52 -7.39 -7.19 -19.11
C VAL A 52 -8.26 -6.79 -20.32
N GLY A 53 -8.06 -5.59 -20.85
CA GLY A 53 -8.80 -5.04 -22.00
C GLY A 53 -9.55 -3.74 -21.67
N LYS A 54 -10.20 -3.15 -22.68
CA LYS A 54 -10.81 -1.80 -22.65
C LYS A 54 -11.89 -1.55 -21.59
N SER A 55 -12.36 -2.60 -20.92
CA SER A 55 -13.32 -2.53 -19.80
C SER A 55 -12.94 -3.51 -18.69
N GLY A 56 -11.66 -3.89 -18.63
CA GLY A 56 -11.16 -4.85 -17.66
C GLY A 56 -10.85 -4.20 -16.32
N LEU A 57 -10.78 -5.04 -15.28
CA LEU A 57 -10.45 -4.62 -13.91
C LEU A 57 -9.15 -3.80 -13.84
N VAL A 58 -8.13 -4.18 -14.63
CA VAL A 58 -6.83 -3.48 -14.66
C VAL A 58 -6.98 -2.02 -15.08
N GLN A 59 -7.81 -1.72 -16.07
CA GLN A 59 -7.96 -0.35 -16.57
C GLN A 59 -8.69 0.54 -15.55
N LEU A 60 -9.71 0.02 -14.88
CA LEU A 60 -10.42 0.72 -13.81
C LEU A 60 -9.46 1.07 -12.66
N VAL A 61 -8.69 0.09 -12.20
CA VAL A 61 -7.72 0.27 -11.13
C VAL A 61 -6.61 1.23 -11.56
N ASN A 62 -6.14 1.17 -12.80
CA ASN A 62 -5.12 2.12 -13.29
C ASN A 62 -5.62 3.56 -13.28
N GLY A 63 -6.90 3.81 -13.62
CA GLY A 63 -7.51 5.13 -13.48
C GLY A 63 -7.48 5.62 -12.03
N LEU A 64 -7.82 4.75 -11.06
CA LEU A 64 -7.73 5.06 -9.64
C LEU A 64 -6.28 5.32 -9.20
N LEU A 65 -5.34 4.44 -9.56
CA LEU A 65 -3.94 4.55 -9.19
C LEU A 65 -3.31 5.84 -9.72
N GLN A 66 -3.66 6.28 -10.94
CA GLN A 66 -3.16 7.53 -11.49
C GLN A 66 -3.50 8.74 -10.61
N VAL A 67 -4.75 8.81 -10.11
CA VAL A 67 -5.18 9.87 -9.18
C VAL A 67 -4.49 9.71 -7.83
N LEU A 68 -4.44 8.49 -7.30
CA LEU A 68 -3.85 8.20 -5.99
C LEU A 68 -2.35 8.51 -5.94
N ILE A 69 -1.60 8.29 -7.03
CA ILE A 69 -0.17 8.65 -7.10
C ILE A 69 0.02 10.14 -6.82
N GLY A 70 -0.75 11.00 -7.51
CA GLY A 70 -0.70 12.45 -7.31
C GLY A 70 -1.09 12.84 -5.88
N PHE A 71 -2.18 12.25 -5.38
CA PHE A 71 -2.65 12.48 -4.01
C PHE A 71 -1.59 12.10 -2.97
N PHE A 72 -0.99 10.91 -3.05
CA PHE A 72 0.01 10.45 -2.09
C PHE A 72 1.28 11.32 -2.10
N VAL A 73 1.73 11.76 -3.28
CA VAL A 73 2.89 12.66 -3.37
C VAL A 73 2.56 14.04 -2.78
N ALA A 74 1.35 14.56 -3.00
CA ALA A 74 0.89 15.81 -2.41
C ALA A 74 0.76 15.71 -0.88
N SER A 75 0.13 14.65 -0.37
CA SER A 75 0.03 14.39 1.07
C SER A 75 1.40 14.21 1.71
N LEU A 76 2.33 13.53 1.04
CA LEU A 76 3.72 13.40 1.50
C LEU A 76 4.39 14.77 1.62
N ALA A 77 4.26 15.64 0.62
CA ALA A 77 4.82 16.98 0.66
C ALA A 77 4.21 17.81 1.79
N ALA A 78 2.88 17.76 1.96
CA ALA A 78 2.16 18.46 3.03
C ALA A 78 2.61 17.99 4.42
N VAL A 79 2.67 16.67 4.65
CA VAL A 79 3.14 16.12 5.94
C VAL A 79 4.61 16.41 6.19
N ALA A 80 5.45 16.42 5.16
CA ALA A 80 6.85 16.77 5.29
C ALA A 80 7.07 18.22 5.72
N THR A 81 6.21 19.15 5.30
CA THR A 81 6.34 20.59 5.60
C THR A 81 5.42 21.10 6.70
N PHE A 82 4.43 20.32 7.14
CA PHE A 82 3.49 20.72 8.19
C PHE A 82 4.23 21.13 9.47
N GLN A 83 4.22 22.42 9.79
CA GLN A 83 4.82 22.95 11.01
C GLN A 83 3.79 22.96 12.13
N ARG A 84 3.52 21.78 12.69
CA ARG A 84 2.63 21.62 13.84
C ARG A 84 3.40 21.01 15.02
N PRO A 85 3.26 21.54 16.25
CA PRO A 85 3.81 20.92 17.45
C PRO A 85 3.37 19.44 17.56
N GLY A 86 4.23 18.57 18.09
CA GLY A 86 3.94 17.15 18.24
C GLY A 86 4.21 16.26 17.02
N MET A 87 4.35 16.81 15.80
CA MET A 87 4.61 15.99 14.60
C MET A 87 5.98 15.31 14.60
N ASP A 88 6.95 15.94 15.26
CA ASP A 88 8.33 15.45 15.38
C ASP A 88 8.57 14.65 16.67
N GLU A 89 7.51 14.37 17.42
CA GLU A 89 7.54 13.47 18.57
C GLU A 89 7.27 12.02 18.15
N ASN A 90 7.68 11.10 19.02
CA ASN A 90 7.31 9.70 18.88
C ASN A 90 5.80 9.52 19.01
N MET A 91 5.26 8.54 18.31
CA MET A 91 3.85 8.16 18.46
C MET A 91 3.56 7.72 19.90
N ARG A 92 2.45 8.21 20.48
CA ARG A 92 1.99 7.80 21.82
C ARG A 92 1.60 6.32 21.83
N GLY A 93 1.72 5.68 23.00
CA GLY A 93 1.54 4.24 23.18
C GLY A 93 2.73 3.42 22.67
N LYS A 94 2.48 2.24 22.09
CA LYS A 94 3.54 1.38 21.54
C LYS A 94 4.05 1.93 20.20
N ALA A 95 5.02 2.85 20.27
CA ALA A 95 5.58 3.51 19.10
C ALA A 95 6.07 2.49 18.05
N PRO A 96 5.79 2.71 16.75
CA PRO A 96 6.40 1.92 15.70
C PRO A 96 7.91 2.10 15.76
N THR A 97 8.66 1.03 15.47
CA THR A 97 10.13 1.08 15.50
C THR A 97 10.73 0.78 14.14
N LEU A 98 11.75 1.55 13.77
CA LEU A 98 12.60 1.29 12.61
C LEU A 98 14.01 1.03 13.11
N GLN A 99 14.52 -0.19 12.88
CA GLN A 99 15.84 -0.62 13.36
C GLN A 99 16.04 -0.43 14.88
N GLY A 100 14.99 -0.69 15.66
CA GLY A 100 15.02 -0.58 17.12
C GLY A 100 14.88 0.84 17.67
N LYS A 101 14.71 1.86 16.82
CA LYS A 101 14.45 3.24 17.23
C LYS A 101 13.00 3.62 16.97
N GLY A 102 12.37 4.32 17.91
CA GLY A 102 11.03 4.90 17.71
C GLY A 102 11.04 5.84 16.50
N VAL A 103 10.00 5.77 15.68
CA VAL A 103 9.81 6.72 14.58
C VAL A 103 8.86 7.83 15.02
N THR A 104 9.15 9.05 14.56
CA THR A 104 8.26 10.19 14.81
C THR A 104 6.98 10.06 14.00
N ARG A 105 5.91 10.75 14.40
CA ARG A 105 4.64 10.79 13.66
C ARG A 105 4.87 11.20 12.19
N ARG A 106 5.64 12.27 11.98
CA ARG A 106 6.03 12.76 10.65
C ARG A 106 6.79 11.71 9.86
N GLN A 107 7.82 11.11 10.47
CA GLN A 107 8.62 10.09 9.79
C GLN A 107 7.77 8.90 9.35
N TYR A 108 6.91 8.39 10.24
CA TYR A 108 6.01 7.27 9.94
C TYR A 108 5.09 7.58 8.75
N LEU A 109 4.40 8.73 8.80
CA LEU A 109 3.50 9.16 7.73
C LEU A 109 4.23 9.40 6.41
N CYS A 110 5.42 10.01 6.45
CA CYS A 110 6.24 10.22 5.25
C CYS A 110 6.66 8.88 4.62
N TYR A 111 7.05 7.89 5.43
CA TYR A 111 7.34 6.56 4.92
C TYR A 111 6.10 5.88 4.34
N MET A 112 4.95 6.01 4.99
CA MET A 112 3.69 5.42 4.54
C MET A 112 3.18 6.01 3.22
N PHE A 113 3.11 7.34 3.10
CA PHE A 113 2.72 8.00 1.84
C PHE A 113 3.75 7.78 0.73
N GLY A 114 5.04 7.77 1.06
CA GLY A 114 6.08 7.40 0.12
C GLY A 114 5.90 5.98 -0.41
N TYR A 115 5.64 5.02 0.48
CA TYR A 115 5.36 3.63 0.12
C TYR A 115 4.12 3.50 -0.77
N LEU A 116 3.01 4.14 -0.40
CA LEU A 116 1.77 4.15 -1.17
C LEU A 116 1.97 4.72 -2.58
N ALA A 117 2.69 5.83 -2.72
CA ALA A 117 3.03 6.40 -4.02
C ALA A 117 3.90 5.43 -4.85
N PHE A 118 4.94 4.86 -4.24
CA PHE A 118 5.84 3.92 -4.90
C PHE A 118 5.10 2.67 -5.38
N MET A 119 4.28 2.06 -4.51
CA MET A 119 3.48 0.88 -4.84
C MET A 119 2.47 1.16 -5.93
N SER A 120 1.80 2.32 -5.88
CA SER A 120 0.83 2.70 -6.90
C SER A 120 1.49 2.87 -8.27
N ILE A 121 2.66 3.50 -8.33
CA ILE A 121 3.47 3.60 -9.56
C ILE A 121 3.86 2.19 -10.04
N ALA A 122 4.36 1.33 -9.15
CA ALA A 122 4.81 -0.02 -9.51
C ALA A 122 3.66 -0.89 -10.05
N VAL A 123 2.48 -0.84 -9.44
CA VAL A 123 1.29 -1.59 -9.89
C VAL A 123 0.74 -1.00 -11.18
N TYR A 124 0.71 0.33 -11.32
CA TYR A 124 0.28 0.99 -12.56
C TYR A 124 1.13 0.57 -13.75
N PHE A 125 2.46 0.69 -13.65
CA PHE A 125 3.35 0.26 -14.73
C PHE A 125 3.35 -1.26 -14.92
N GLY A 126 3.38 -2.02 -13.83
CA GLY A 126 3.39 -3.49 -13.88
C GLY A 126 2.16 -4.06 -14.56
N SER A 127 0.98 -3.47 -14.34
CA SER A 127 -0.25 -3.88 -14.99
C SER A 127 -0.31 -3.48 -16.47
N GLY A 128 0.27 -2.33 -16.84
CA GLY A 128 0.43 -1.95 -18.26
C GLY A 128 1.34 -2.91 -19.02
N VAL A 129 2.46 -3.33 -18.41
CA VAL A 129 3.34 -4.37 -18.98
C VAL A 129 2.62 -5.71 -19.09
N LEU A 130 1.85 -6.08 -18.07
CA LEU A 130 1.04 -7.29 -18.09
C LEU A 130 0.05 -7.26 -19.27
N GLU A 131 -0.68 -6.16 -19.45
CA GLU A 131 -1.63 -5.99 -20.56
C GLU A 131 -0.97 -6.14 -21.94
N LEU A 132 0.21 -5.55 -22.13
CA LEU A 132 0.98 -5.67 -23.38
C LEU A 132 1.49 -7.10 -23.64
N THR A 133 1.86 -7.82 -22.58
CA THR A 133 2.49 -9.15 -22.67
C THR A 133 1.49 -10.31 -22.61
N MET A 134 0.22 -10.06 -22.31
CA MET A 134 -0.82 -11.10 -22.19
C MET A 134 -0.92 -12.02 -23.40
N LYS A 135 -0.79 -11.48 -24.62
CA LYS A 135 -0.84 -12.29 -25.85
C LYS A 135 0.34 -13.27 -25.93
N VAL A 136 1.54 -12.77 -25.65
CA VAL A 136 2.78 -13.56 -25.59
C VAL A 136 2.66 -14.66 -24.52
N TRP A 137 2.09 -14.34 -23.37
CA TRP A 137 1.88 -15.32 -22.29
C TRP A 137 0.88 -16.41 -22.71
N LYS A 138 -0.17 -16.06 -23.44
CA LYS A 138 -1.14 -17.04 -23.94
C LYS A 138 -0.50 -18.04 -24.90
N GLU A 139 0.36 -17.57 -25.79
CA GLU A 139 1.10 -18.42 -26.73
C GLU A 139 2.17 -19.27 -26.03
N THR A 140 2.87 -18.70 -25.04
CA THR A 140 3.98 -19.39 -24.34
C THR A 140 3.48 -20.48 -23.39
N PHE A 141 2.43 -20.19 -22.61
CA PHE A 141 1.97 -21.10 -21.55
C PHE A 141 0.89 -22.08 -21.98
N GLY A 142 0.28 -21.88 -23.17
CA GLY A 142 -0.69 -22.82 -23.76
C GLY A 142 -1.76 -23.29 -22.78
N SER A 143 -1.72 -24.58 -22.40
CA SER A 143 -2.68 -25.21 -21.46
C SER A 143 -2.58 -24.69 -20.02
N TYR A 144 -1.42 -24.23 -19.57
CA TYR A 144 -1.21 -23.69 -18.23
C TYR A 144 -1.61 -22.22 -18.09
N PHE A 145 -1.99 -21.57 -19.20
CA PHE A 145 -2.32 -20.15 -19.21
C PHE A 145 -3.39 -19.75 -18.19
N THR A 146 -4.42 -20.58 -18.00
CA THR A 146 -5.49 -20.31 -17.03
C THR A 146 -4.95 -20.25 -15.60
N GLN A 147 -4.04 -21.15 -15.22
CA GLN A 147 -3.44 -21.17 -13.89
C GLN A 147 -2.52 -19.97 -13.69
N VAL A 148 -1.68 -19.67 -14.69
CA VAL A 148 -0.79 -18.49 -14.66
C VAL A 148 -1.59 -17.20 -14.54
N LYS A 149 -2.69 -17.08 -15.31
CA LYS A 149 -3.61 -15.95 -15.24
C LYS A 149 -4.22 -15.82 -13.84
N LEU A 150 -4.68 -16.91 -13.24
CA LEU A 150 -5.28 -16.90 -11.90
C LEU A 150 -4.28 -16.46 -10.83
N VAL A 151 -3.04 -16.95 -10.89
CA VAL A 151 -1.94 -16.50 -10.01
C VAL A 151 -1.63 -15.02 -10.22
N ALA A 152 -1.58 -14.55 -11.46
CA ALA A 152 -1.37 -13.13 -11.75
C ALA A 152 -2.50 -12.25 -11.21
N VAL A 153 -3.75 -12.68 -11.34
CA VAL A 153 -4.94 -12.01 -10.77
C VAL A 153 -4.84 -11.96 -9.24
N PHE A 154 -4.46 -13.08 -8.60
CA PHE A 154 -4.28 -13.15 -7.15
C PHE A 154 -3.28 -12.10 -6.66
N ILE A 155 -2.09 -12.09 -7.27
CA ILE A 155 -0.99 -11.19 -6.89
C ILE A 155 -1.43 -9.75 -7.11
N TYR A 156 -2.00 -9.45 -8.29
CA TYR A 156 -2.47 -8.11 -8.61
C TYR A 156 -3.51 -7.60 -7.60
N PHE A 157 -4.54 -8.40 -7.32
CA PHE A 157 -5.61 -8.00 -6.42
C PHE A 157 -5.12 -7.87 -4.97
N SER A 158 -4.16 -8.70 -4.55
CA SER A 158 -3.50 -8.59 -3.25
C SER A 158 -2.74 -7.26 -3.12
N LEU A 159 -2.01 -6.85 -4.17
CA LEU A 159 -1.29 -5.57 -4.19
C LEU A 159 -2.24 -4.37 -4.16
N VAL A 160 -3.32 -4.42 -4.96
CA VAL A 160 -4.34 -3.36 -4.96
C VAL A 160 -5.03 -3.25 -3.61
N SER A 161 -5.40 -4.38 -3.01
CA SER A 161 -5.99 -4.43 -1.66
C SER A 161 -5.04 -3.86 -0.62
N ASN A 162 -3.75 -4.19 -0.69
CA ASN A 162 -2.73 -3.62 0.19
C ASN A 162 -2.68 -2.08 0.08
N ILE A 163 -2.70 -1.52 -1.14
CA ILE A 163 -2.75 -0.07 -1.35
C ILE A 163 -4.00 0.52 -0.69
N ILE A 164 -5.18 -0.09 -0.87
CA ILE A 164 -6.43 0.38 -0.28
C ILE A 164 -6.37 0.36 1.26
N PHE A 165 -6.01 -0.77 1.86
CA PHE A 165 -5.99 -0.88 3.33
C PHE A 165 -4.93 0.02 3.96
N THR A 166 -3.75 0.13 3.35
CA THR A 166 -2.71 1.06 3.81
C THR A 166 -3.17 2.51 3.65
N THR A 167 -3.97 2.84 2.62
CA THR A 167 -4.58 4.16 2.46
C THR A 167 -5.61 4.45 3.54
N LEU A 168 -6.47 3.48 3.87
CA LEU A 168 -7.43 3.62 4.97
C LEU A 168 -6.73 3.83 6.30
N LEU A 169 -5.64 3.10 6.55
CA LEU A 169 -4.79 3.30 7.72
C LEU A 169 -4.20 4.72 7.72
N ALA A 170 -3.69 5.19 6.57
CA ALA A 170 -3.17 6.55 6.45
C ALA A 170 -4.22 7.62 6.74
N LEU A 171 -5.44 7.43 6.26
CA LEU A 171 -6.58 8.32 6.55
C LEU A 171 -6.94 8.28 8.04
N HIS A 172 -6.99 7.11 8.67
CA HIS A 172 -7.23 7.01 10.11
C HIS A 172 -6.19 7.80 10.92
N PHE A 173 -4.90 7.71 10.54
CA PHE A 173 -3.87 8.52 11.19
C PHE A 173 -4.08 10.02 11.00
N LEU A 174 -4.45 10.46 9.79
CA LEU A 174 -4.68 11.88 9.51
C LEU A 174 -5.95 12.44 10.16
N THR A 175 -7.01 11.64 10.28
CA THR A 175 -8.33 12.08 10.77
C THR A 175 -8.47 11.98 12.28
N ASP A 176 -8.10 10.84 12.88
CA ASP A 176 -8.32 10.58 14.31
C ASP A 176 -7.02 10.75 15.10
N ARG A 177 -5.97 10.01 14.73
CA ARG A 177 -4.79 9.87 15.59
C ARG A 177 -4.02 11.17 15.77
N ILE A 178 -3.79 11.93 14.70
CA ILE A 178 -3.10 13.22 14.80
C ILE A 178 -3.92 14.21 15.62
N VAL A 179 -5.25 14.20 15.52
CA VAL A 179 -6.10 15.12 16.26
C VAL A 179 -6.11 14.75 17.74
N ARG A 180 -6.47 13.50 18.06
CA ARG A 180 -6.57 13.00 19.45
C ARG A 180 -5.27 13.09 20.23
N ASP A 181 -4.13 12.78 19.59
CA ASP A 181 -2.83 12.85 20.24
C ASP A 181 -2.44 14.28 20.64
N ASN A 182 -3.05 15.30 20.02
CA ASN A 182 -2.82 16.71 20.31
C ASN A 182 -3.77 17.29 21.38
N ASP A 183 -4.94 16.70 21.59
CA ASP A 183 -5.98 17.26 22.49
C ASP A 183 -5.81 16.83 23.96
N VAL A 184 -4.89 15.91 24.25
CA VAL A 184 -4.62 15.41 25.61
C VAL A 184 -3.25 15.91 26.05
N GLU A 185 -3.17 16.75 27.09
CA GLU A 185 -1.89 17.11 27.73
C GLU A 185 -1.11 15.85 28.17
N PRO A 186 0.21 15.93 28.39
CA PRO A 186 1.05 14.75 28.64
C PRO A 186 0.68 13.90 29.88
N ASP A 187 -0.19 14.36 30.76
CA ASP A 187 -0.27 13.88 32.15
C ASP A 187 -1.53 13.07 32.53
N GLU A 188 -2.30 12.53 31.57
CA GLU A 188 -3.41 11.63 31.89
C GLU A 188 -3.36 10.32 31.10
N GLU A 189 -2.46 9.42 31.49
CA GLU A 189 -2.68 7.99 31.30
C GLU A 189 -2.80 7.37 32.70
N PRO A 190 -3.99 6.92 33.14
CA PRO A 190 -4.09 6.20 34.39
C PRO A 190 -3.37 4.86 34.22
N ALA A 191 -2.43 4.60 35.11
CA ALA A 191 -1.68 3.34 35.14
C ALA A 191 -2.62 2.13 35.17
N PRO A 192 -2.29 1.02 34.47
CA PRO A 192 -2.76 -0.29 34.87
C PRO A 192 -2.14 -0.73 36.21
#